data_AF-A0A9E2PZN6-F1
#
_entry.id   AF-A0A9E2PZN6-F1
#
_cell.length_a   1.000
_cell.length_b   1.000
_cell.length_c   1.000
_cell.angle_alpha   90.00
_cell.angle_beta   90.00
_cell.angle_gamma   90.00
#
_symmetry.space_group_name_H-M   'P 1'
#
loop_
_entity.id
_entity.type
_entity.pdbx_description
1 polymer ?
#
loop_
_entity_poly.entity_id
_entity_poly.type
_entity_poly.pdbx_seq_one_letter_code
_entity_poly.pdbx_strand_id
1 'polypeptide(L)'
;MVALDACFSGGGKSIVPKGGKPLVGMLISSEIMKPTGAGRVLITSSATNQQSWEDEAEIKGGIFTHYLLEGLMGKGGKDVWVKIDELSDYVKKNVPKASKRLKGQEQYPQITGKGNFAVTRNWNEVKVKDVNIARSRLKTAFEHGNINAKQLSRAMDELKSVNRSKTLEAYLEGKIDEENFGALY
;
A
#
# COMPACT_ATOMS: atom_id res chain seq x y z
N MET A 1 -5.40 -9.65 -8.73
CA MET A 1 -6.20 -9.61 -7.48
C MET A 1 -7.59 -9.14 -7.84
N VAL A 2 -8.62 -9.67 -7.20
CA VAL A 2 -9.99 -9.12 -7.23
C VAL A 2 -10.37 -8.75 -5.80
N ALA A 3 -10.91 -7.55 -5.60
CA ALA A 3 -11.43 -7.10 -4.32
C ALA A 3 -12.92 -6.76 -4.49
N LEU A 4 -13.76 -7.25 -3.58
CA LEU A 4 -15.21 -7.07 -3.61
C LEU A 4 -15.65 -6.32 -2.36
N ASP A 5 -16.14 -5.09 -2.53
CA ASP A 5 -16.78 -4.34 -1.47
C ASP A 5 -18.30 -4.39 -1.61
N ALA A 6 -18.92 -5.33 -0.90
CA ALA A 6 -20.36 -5.44 -0.79
C ALA A 6 -20.73 -6.18 0.51
N CYS A 7 -21.90 -5.88 1.07
CA CYS A 7 -22.47 -6.67 2.16
C CYS A 7 -22.62 -8.13 1.73
N PHE A 8 -22.30 -9.07 2.64
CA PHE A 8 -22.39 -10.51 2.37
C PHE A 8 -21.53 -11.00 1.20
N SER A 9 -20.53 -10.21 0.78
CA SER A 9 -19.57 -10.57 -0.29
C SER A 9 -18.76 -11.83 -0.01
N GLY A 10 -18.76 -12.33 1.23
CA GLY A 10 -18.25 -13.66 1.61
C GLY A 10 -19.20 -14.84 1.34
N GLY A 11 -20.35 -14.62 0.66
CA GLY A 11 -21.21 -15.69 0.11
C GLY A 11 -22.47 -16.01 0.92
N GLY A 12 -23.02 -15.05 1.67
CA GLY A 12 -24.11 -15.29 2.63
C GLY A 12 -25.47 -14.69 2.30
N LYS A 13 -26.44 -14.98 3.18
CA LYS A 13 -27.87 -14.68 2.98
C LYS A 13 -28.18 -13.18 2.98
N SER A 14 -29.03 -12.77 2.05
CA SER A 14 -29.60 -11.43 1.93
C SER A 14 -30.35 -10.99 3.21
N ILE A 15 -30.35 -9.69 3.48
CA ILE A 15 -31.03 -9.08 4.64
C ILE A 15 -32.53 -9.31 4.51
N VAL A 16 -33.15 -9.87 5.55
CA VAL A 16 -34.60 -10.02 5.63
C VAL A 16 -35.14 -8.86 6.48
N PRO A 17 -36.03 -8.00 5.95
CA PRO A 17 -36.73 -7.01 6.76
C PRO A 17 -37.51 -7.69 7.89
N LYS A 18 -37.71 -7.02 9.05
CA LYS A 18 -38.58 -7.55 10.12
C LYS A 18 -39.96 -7.88 9.52
N GLY A 19 -40.32 -9.17 9.47
CA GLY A 19 -41.59 -9.66 8.92
C GLY A 19 -41.56 -10.08 7.44
N GLY A 20 -40.46 -9.89 6.71
CA GLY A 20 -40.30 -10.38 5.34
C GLY A 20 -39.94 -11.86 5.30
N LYS A 21 -40.31 -12.58 4.24
CA LYS A 21 -39.71 -13.89 3.92
C LYS A 21 -38.38 -13.65 3.21
N PRO A 22 -37.32 -14.44 3.47
CA PRO A 22 -36.05 -14.29 2.77
C PRO A 22 -36.26 -14.44 1.25
N LEU A 23 -36.00 -13.37 0.51
CA LEU A 23 -35.91 -13.43 -0.95
C LEU A 23 -34.57 -14.11 -1.29
N VAL A 24 -34.64 -15.42 -1.47
CA VAL A 24 -33.59 -16.27 -2.04
C VAL A 24 -32.25 -16.16 -1.31
N GLY A 25 -31.98 -17.12 -0.43
CA GLY A 25 -30.62 -17.40 0.01
C GLY A 25 -29.80 -17.83 -1.19
N MET A 26 -29.19 -16.87 -1.88
CA MET A 26 -28.14 -17.15 -2.85
C MET A 26 -26.94 -17.60 -2.03
N LEU A 27 -26.91 -18.89 -1.69
CA LEU A 27 -25.68 -19.59 -1.35
C LEU A 27 -24.82 -19.47 -2.60
N ILE A 28 -24.06 -18.38 -2.72
CA ILE A 28 -22.99 -18.32 -3.71
C ILE A 28 -22.08 -19.46 -3.30
N SER A 29 -22.06 -20.52 -4.11
CA SER A 29 -21.30 -21.71 -3.77
C SER A 29 -19.86 -21.29 -3.49
N SER A 30 -19.27 -21.86 -2.44
CA SER A 30 -17.87 -21.60 -2.08
C SER A 30 -16.89 -21.88 -3.24
N GLU A 31 -17.34 -22.56 -4.30
CA GLU A 31 -16.59 -22.79 -5.52
C GLU A 31 -16.41 -21.54 -6.38
N ILE A 32 -17.40 -20.63 -6.47
CA ILE A 32 -17.27 -19.38 -7.25
C ILE A 32 -16.24 -18.44 -6.58
N MET A 33 -16.12 -18.52 -5.25
CA MET A 33 -15.19 -17.69 -4.47
C MET A 33 -13.78 -18.29 -4.34
N LYS A 34 -13.53 -19.49 -4.88
CA LYS A 34 -12.21 -20.11 -4.88
C LYS A 34 -11.53 -19.84 -6.24
N PRO A 35 -10.53 -18.95 -6.29
CA PRO A 35 -9.78 -18.76 -7.53
C PRO A 35 -9.13 -20.09 -7.93
N THR A 36 -9.44 -20.59 -9.12
CA THR A 36 -8.72 -21.73 -9.70
C THR A 36 -7.42 -21.25 -10.34
N GLY A 37 -6.31 -21.93 -10.05
CA GLY A 37 -4.97 -21.60 -10.53
C GLY A 37 -4.11 -20.76 -9.55
N ALA A 38 -2.78 -20.79 -9.75
CA ALA A 38 -1.83 -20.03 -8.95
C ALA A 38 -1.86 -18.53 -9.30
N GLY A 39 -1.50 -17.66 -8.34
CA GLY A 39 -1.36 -16.22 -8.57
C GLY A 39 -2.67 -15.43 -8.60
N ARG A 40 -3.78 -16.02 -8.16
CA ARG A 40 -5.08 -15.34 -8.05
C ARG A 40 -5.49 -15.25 -6.58
N VAL A 41 -5.89 -14.06 -6.17
CA VAL A 41 -6.37 -13.78 -4.81
C VAL A 41 -7.66 -12.98 -4.91
N LEU A 42 -8.67 -13.46 -4.20
CA LEU A 42 -9.96 -12.80 -3.97
C LEU A 42 -9.97 -12.26 -2.54
N ILE A 43 -10.32 -10.97 -2.39
CA ILE A 43 -10.50 -10.32 -1.10
C ILE A 43 -11.96 -9.84 -1.02
N THR A 44 -12.70 -10.26 0.00
CA THR A 44 -14.07 -9.78 0.26
C THR A 44 -14.06 -8.84 1.45
N SER A 45 -14.93 -7.83 1.43
CA SER A 45 -14.93 -6.78 2.47
C SER A 45 -15.41 -7.24 3.83
N SER A 46 -16.12 -8.37 3.90
CA SER A 46 -16.72 -8.92 5.11
C SER A 46 -16.82 -10.45 5.04
N ALA A 47 -17.04 -11.08 6.20
CA ALA A 47 -17.41 -12.49 6.26
C ALA A 47 -18.82 -12.72 5.71
N THR A 48 -19.12 -13.97 5.40
CA THR A 48 -20.39 -14.44 4.81
C THR A 48 -21.63 -13.87 5.51
N ASN A 49 -21.64 -13.76 6.84
CA ASN A 49 -22.76 -13.30 7.66
C ASN A 49 -22.58 -11.88 8.22
N GLN A 50 -21.67 -11.09 7.65
CA GLN A 50 -21.35 -9.74 8.12
C GLN A 50 -21.68 -8.70 7.05
N GLN A 51 -21.95 -7.48 7.51
CA GLN A 51 -22.12 -6.32 6.63
C GLN A 51 -20.75 -5.72 6.29
N SER A 52 -20.68 -5.08 5.11
CA SER A 52 -19.60 -4.15 4.82
C SER A 52 -20.06 -2.77 5.24
N TRP A 53 -19.35 -2.15 6.17
CA TRP A 53 -19.79 -0.88 6.75
C TRP A 53 -19.16 0.31 6.05
N GLU A 54 -19.95 1.38 5.98
CA GLU A 54 -19.49 2.72 5.67
C GLU A 54 -19.50 3.58 6.93
N ASP A 55 -18.55 4.51 6.96
CA ASP A 55 -18.48 5.55 7.98
C ASP A 55 -18.66 6.92 7.33
N GLU A 56 -19.54 7.75 7.91
CA GLU A 56 -19.94 9.05 7.36
C GLU A 56 -19.19 10.22 8.00
N ALA A 57 -18.51 9.99 9.12
CA ALA A 57 -17.89 11.04 9.91
C ALA A 57 -16.41 11.23 9.61
N GLU A 58 -15.62 10.17 9.83
CA GLU A 58 -14.15 10.22 9.73
C GLU A 58 -13.64 9.78 8.36
N ILE A 59 -14.08 8.60 7.89
CA ILE A 59 -13.63 8.00 6.62
C ILE A 59 -14.42 8.54 5.43
N LYS A 60 -15.71 8.85 5.63
CA LYS A 60 -16.65 9.29 4.57
C LYS A 60 -16.70 8.32 3.39
N GLY A 61 -16.89 7.03 3.70
CA GLY A 61 -16.98 5.94 2.72
C GLY A 61 -16.83 4.56 3.35
N GLY A 62 -16.69 3.53 2.49
CA GLY A 62 -16.52 2.14 2.90
C GLY A 62 -15.24 1.91 3.69
N ILE A 63 -15.37 1.34 4.89
CA ILE A 63 -14.24 1.04 5.79
C ILE A 63 -13.24 0.10 5.10
N PHE A 64 -13.74 -0.94 4.43
CA PHE A 64 -12.89 -1.88 3.69
C PHE A 64 -12.11 -1.19 2.57
N THR A 65 -12.83 -0.49 1.68
CA THR A 65 -12.21 0.20 0.55
C THR A 65 -11.17 1.23 1.02
N HIS A 66 -11.45 1.97 2.10
CA HIS A 66 -10.48 2.90 2.68
C HIS A 66 -9.14 2.21 3.02
N TYR A 67 -9.17 1.13 3.83
CA TYR A 67 -7.94 0.44 4.21
C TYR A 67 -7.29 -0.35 3.07
N LEU A 68 -8.07 -0.81 2.09
CA LEU A 68 -7.52 -1.40 0.87
C LEU A 68 -6.70 -0.36 0.09
N LEU A 69 -7.24 0.83 -0.10
CA LEU A 69 -6.57 1.93 -0.80
C LEU A 69 -5.34 2.41 -0.03
N GLU A 70 -5.44 2.61 1.29
CA GLU A 70 -4.28 2.96 2.12
C GLU A 70 -3.16 1.92 2.02
N GLY A 71 -3.53 0.64 2.04
CA GLY A 71 -2.60 -0.47 1.88
C GLY A 71 -1.88 -0.41 0.53
N LEU A 72 -2.63 -0.22 -0.55
CA LEU A 72 -2.12 -0.05 -1.92
C LEU A 72 -1.26 1.22 -2.09
N MET A 73 -1.53 2.28 -1.33
CA MET A 73 -0.72 3.49 -1.32
C MET A 73 0.63 3.32 -0.58
N GLY A 74 0.88 2.13 -0.03
CA GLY A 74 2.18 1.75 0.54
C GLY A 74 2.14 1.39 2.01
N LYS A 75 1.08 1.75 2.76
CA LYS A 75 1.00 1.41 4.20
C LYS A 75 0.93 -0.10 4.45
N GLY A 76 0.52 -0.86 3.42
CA GLY A 76 0.42 -2.31 3.45
C GLY A 76 1.67 -3.04 2.96
N GLY A 77 2.76 -2.36 2.62
CA GLY A 77 4.01 -2.99 2.18
C GLY A 77 5.21 -2.55 3.01
N LYS A 78 6.26 -3.37 3.04
CA LYS A 78 7.50 -3.10 3.79
C LYS A 78 8.64 -2.58 2.92
N ASP A 79 8.51 -2.75 1.61
CA ASP A 79 9.53 -2.45 0.63
C ASP A 79 8.97 -1.56 -0.48
N VAL A 80 9.80 -1.30 -1.51
CA VAL A 80 9.45 -0.58 -2.74
C VAL A 80 8.27 -1.18 -3.51
N TRP A 81 7.91 -2.44 -3.22
CA TRP A 81 6.74 -3.11 -3.75
C TRP A 81 5.84 -3.54 -2.59
N VAL A 82 4.53 -3.33 -2.75
CA VAL A 82 3.53 -3.90 -1.86
C VAL A 82 3.15 -5.26 -2.44
N LYS A 83 3.31 -6.33 -1.66
CA LYS A 83 2.93 -7.68 -2.06
C LYS A 83 1.52 -8.04 -1.59
N ILE A 84 0.88 -8.98 -2.28
CA ILE A 84 -0.52 -9.36 -2.01
C ILE A 84 -0.74 -9.93 -0.60
N ASP A 85 0.24 -10.66 -0.06
CA ASP A 85 0.22 -11.19 1.31
C ASP A 85 0.29 -10.07 2.35
N GLU A 86 1.22 -9.13 2.16
CA GLU A 86 1.35 -7.96 3.03
C GLU A 86 0.10 -7.07 3.00
N LEU A 87 -0.45 -6.82 1.81
CA LEU A 87 -1.71 -6.09 1.66
C LEU A 87 -2.88 -6.81 2.36
N SER A 88 -2.95 -8.12 2.23
CA SER A 88 -3.98 -8.94 2.87
C SER A 88 -3.89 -8.87 4.39
N ASP A 89 -2.68 -8.93 4.94
CA ASP A 89 -2.44 -8.79 6.38
C ASP A 89 -2.79 -7.38 6.88
N TYR A 90 -2.45 -6.34 6.13
CA TYR A 90 -2.81 -4.96 6.44
C TYR A 90 -4.33 -4.79 6.55
N VAL A 91 -5.07 -5.27 5.54
CA VAL A 91 -6.54 -5.17 5.51
C VAL A 91 -7.18 -5.98 6.63
N LYS A 92 -6.74 -7.23 6.84
CA LYS A 92 -7.22 -8.10 7.95
C LYS A 92 -6.98 -7.50 9.33
N LYS A 93 -5.89 -6.75 9.50
CA LYS A 93 -5.54 -6.12 10.79
C LYS A 93 -6.37 -4.86 11.06
N ASN A 94 -6.61 -4.03 10.04
CA ASN A 94 -7.12 -2.67 10.25
C ASN A 94 -8.66 -2.59 10.14
N VAL A 95 -9.28 -3.31 9.20
CA VAL A 95 -10.73 -3.24 8.99
C VAL A 95 -11.53 -3.63 10.25
N PRO A 96 -11.22 -4.74 10.96
CA PRO A 96 -11.97 -5.09 12.17
C PRO A 96 -11.84 -4.03 13.27
N LYS A 97 -10.65 -3.45 13.44
CA LYS A 97 -10.40 -2.40 14.42
C LYS A 97 -11.20 -1.14 14.12
N ALA A 98 -11.22 -0.72 12.86
CA ALA A 98 -11.93 0.45 12.43
C ALA A 98 -13.45 0.26 12.49
N SER A 99 -13.97 -0.87 12.01
CA SER A 99 -15.40 -1.20 12.12
C SER A 99 -15.86 -1.21 13.57
N LYS A 100 -15.08 -1.81 14.47
CA LYS A 100 -15.41 -1.81 15.90
C LYS A 100 -15.39 -0.41 16.50
N ARG A 101 -14.40 0.41 16.15
CA ARG A 101 -14.25 1.79 16.68
C ARG A 101 -15.32 2.74 16.15
N LEU A 102 -15.60 2.69 14.86
CA LEU A 102 -16.46 3.66 14.16
C LEU A 102 -17.94 3.28 14.21
N LYS A 103 -18.25 1.99 14.17
CA LYS A 103 -19.64 1.50 14.10
C LYS A 103 -20.06 0.68 15.32
N GLY A 104 -19.12 0.23 16.14
CA GLY A 104 -19.40 -0.72 17.23
C GLY A 104 -19.66 -2.15 16.73
N GLN A 105 -19.57 -2.37 15.42
CA GLN A 105 -19.95 -3.61 14.73
C GLN A 105 -18.73 -4.42 14.30
N GLU A 106 -18.97 -5.65 13.87
CA GLU A 106 -17.95 -6.54 13.33
C GLU A 106 -17.89 -6.46 11.81
N GLN A 107 -16.66 -6.54 11.29
CA GLN A 107 -16.37 -6.70 9.86
C GLN A 107 -14.99 -7.34 9.69
N TYR A 108 -14.96 -8.56 9.17
CA TYR A 108 -13.73 -9.32 8.97
C TYR A 108 -13.56 -9.69 7.49
N PRO A 109 -12.66 -8.99 6.76
CA PRO A 109 -12.37 -9.31 5.37
C PRO A 109 -11.92 -10.76 5.19
N GLN A 110 -12.40 -11.44 4.14
CA GLN A 110 -11.98 -12.80 3.81
C GLN A 110 -11.01 -12.79 2.63
N ILE A 111 -10.00 -13.64 2.69
CA ILE A 111 -9.01 -13.80 1.63
C ILE A 111 -8.98 -15.24 1.18
N THR A 112 -9.25 -15.45 -0.11
CA THR A 112 -9.23 -16.77 -0.75
C THR A 112 -8.19 -16.79 -1.87
N GLY A 113 -7.45 -17.89 -1.97
CA GLY A 113 -6.27 -18.02 -2.82
C GLY A 113 -4.97 -17.69 -2.08
N LYS A 114 -3.83 -17.89 -2.75
CA LYS A 114 -2.50 -17.59 -2.23
C LYS A 114 -1.64 -17.03 -3.35
N GLY A 115 -0.73 -16.12 -2.99
CA GLY A 115 0.26 -15.57 -3.91
C GLY A 115 1.27 -14.73 -3.16
N ASN A 116 2.44 -14.53 -3.77
CA ASN A 116 3.49 -13.65 -3.28
C ASN A 116 3.99 -12.81 -4.46
N PHE A 117 3.08 -12.00 -5.02
CA PHE A 117 3.35 -11.14 -6.16
C PHE A 117 3.06 -9.69 -5.81
N ALA A 118 3.76 -8.77 -6.46
CA ALA A 118 3.57 -7.34 -6.28
C ALA A 118 2.20 -6.92 -6.84
N VAL A 119 1.47 -6.11 -6.09
CA VAL A 119 0.18 -5.53 -6.51
C VAL A 119 0.29 -4.05 -6.85
N THR A 120 1.27 -3.36 -6.28
CA THR A 120 1.55 -1.94 -6.55
C THR A 120 2.95 -1.57 -6.07
N ARG A 121 3.45 -0.42 -6.53
CA ARG A 121 4.72 0.16 -6.12
C ARG A 121 4.50 1.07 -4.92
N ASN A 122 5.32 0.92 -3.89
CA ASN A 122 5.36 1.81 -2.74
C ASN A 122 6.26 3.01 -3.05
N TRP A 123 5.67 4.08 -3.57
CA TRP A 123 6.41 5.28 -3.97
C TRP A 123 7.11 6.00 -2.81
N ASN A 124 6.61 5.83 -1.58
CA ASN A 124 7.23 6.44 -0.41
C ASN A 124 8.56 5.76 -0.09
N GLU A 125 8.59 4.42 -0.09
CA GLU A 125 9.83 3.65 0.13
C GLU A 125 10.85 3.84 -0.99
N VAL A 126 10.40 3.99 -2.24
CA VAL A 126 11.29 4.32 -3.37
C VAL A 126 12.01 5.63 -3.11
N LYS A 127 11.28 6.70 -2.76
CA LYS A 127 11.88 8.01 -2.45
C LYS A 127 12.87 7.94 -1.29
N VAL A 128 12.55 7.20 -0.24
CA VAL A 128 13.44 7.04 0.93
C VAL A 128 14.73 6.31 0.53
N LYS A 129 14.62 5.20 -0.22
CA LYS A 129 15.80 4.47 -0.70
C LYS A 129 16.66 5.34 -1.63
N ASP A 130 16.05 6.08 -2.56
CA ASP A 130 16.76 6.99 -3.46
C ASP A 130 17.51 8.08 -2.70
N VAL A 131 16.90 8.68 -1.69
CA VAL A 131 17.55 9.69 -0.83
C VAL A 131 18.70 9.09 -0.02
N ASN A 132 18.55 7.88 0.52
CA ASN A 132 19.62 7.22 1.28
C ASN A 132 20.81 6.84 0.39
N ILE A 133 20.55 6.35 -0.83
CA ILE A 133 21.60 6.08 -1.83
C ILE A 133 22.31 7.38 -2.18
N ALA A 134 21.57 8.46 -2.42
CA ALA A 134 22.14 9.76 -2.73
C ALA A 134 23.03 10.30 -1.60
N ARG A 135 22.57 10.19 -0.34
CA ARG A 135 23.36 10.55 0.84
C ARG A 135 24.64 9.73 0.93
N SER A 136 24.57 8.42 0.68
CA SER A 136 25.74 7.55 0.69
C SER A 136 26.76 7.98 -0.37
N ARG A 137 26.31 8.22 -1.61
CA ARG A 137 27.18 8.69 -2.70
C ARG A 137 27.86 10.02 -2.39
N LEU A 138 27.13 10.98 -1.82
CA LEU A 138 27.71 12.26 -1.42
C LEU A 138 28.72 12.10 -0.28
N LYS A 139 28.44 11.21 0.68
CA LYS A 139 29.38 10.93 1.77
C LYS A 139 30.68 10.30 1.26
N THR A 140 30.58 9.36 0.32
CA THR A 140 31.75 8.74 -0.33
C THR A 140 32.59 9.77 -1.09
N ALA A 141 31.96 10.65 -1.89
CA ALA A 141 32.69 11.72 -2.59
C ALA A 141 33.40 12.69 -1.62
N PHE A 142 32.82 12.95 -0.44
CA PHE A 142 33.47 13.74 0.60
C PHE A 142 34.64 12.99 1.25
N GLU A 143 34.47 11.71 1.57
CA GLU A 143 35.51 10.85 2.15
C GLU A 143 36.72 10.71 1.22
N HIS A 144 36.50 10.67 -0.10
CA HIS A 144 37.56 10.68 -1.11
C HIS A 144 38.17 12.06 -1.36
N GLY A 145 37.66 13.12 -0.75
CA GLY A 145 38.17 14.48 -0.92
C GLY A 145 37.76 15.16 -2.23
N ASN A 146 36.86 14.55 -3.01
CA ASN A 146 36.36 15.10 -4.27
C ASN A 146 35.45 16.32 -4.05
N ILE A 147 34.78 16.40 -2.90
CA ILE A 147 34.00 17.58 -2.49
C ILE A 147 34.40 18.05 -1.09
N ASN A 148 34.27 19.34 -0.84
CA ASN A 148 34.50 19.94 0.48
C ASN A 148 33.22 19.96 1.35
N ALA A 149 33.37 20.35 2.63
CA ALA A 149 32.26 20.37 3.58
C ALA A 149 31.11 21.32 3.17
N LYS A 150 31.42 22.43 2.49
CA LYS A 150 30.42 23.39 2.00
C LYS A 150 29.61 22.80 0.86
N GLN A 151 30.27 22.13 -0.08
CA GLN A 151 29.62 21.38 -1.17
C GLN A 151 28.77 20.25 -0.59
N LEU A 152 29.28 19.45 0.35
CA LEU A 152 28.51 18.39 0.99
C LEU A 152 27.23 18.93 1.65
N SER A 153 27.34 19.98 2.46
CA SER A 153 26.17 20.58 3.13
C SER A 153 25.14 21.07 2.12
N ARG A 154 25.58 21.77 1.07
CA ARG A 154 24.71 22.26 -0.01
C ARG A 154 23.99 21.11 -0.71
N ALA A 155 24.70 20.03 -1.05
CA ALA A 155 24.12 18.88 -1.71
C ALA A 155 23.09 18.16 -0.82
N MET A 156 23.38 18.04 0.48
CA MET A 156 22.47 17.46 1.47
C MET A 156 21.19 18.28 1.66
N ASP A 157 21.27 19.61 1.53
CA ASP A 157 20.10 20.48 1.56
C ASP A 157 19.30 20.43 0.25
N GLU A 158 19.97 20.36 -0.91
CA GLU A 158 19.32 20.12 -2.20
C GLU A 158 18.55 18.79 -2.24
N LEU A 159 19.02 17.74 -1.55
CA LEU A 159 18.28 16.47 -1.44
C LEU A 159 16.92 16.60 -0.75
N LYS A 160 16.73 17.62 0.10
CA LYS A 160 15.44 17.93 0.76
C LYS A 160 14.54 18.80 -0.11
N SER A 161 15.10 19.44 -1.14
CA SER A 161 14.40 20.32 -2.07
C SER A 161 13.77 19.54 -3.23
N VAL A 162 12.68 20.08 -3.77
CA VAL A 162 12.05 19.57 -5.01
C VAL A 162 12.94 19.86 -6.23
N ASN A 163 13.67 20.99 -6.21
CA ASN A 163 14.56 21.38 -7.29
C ASN A 163 16.00 21.08 -6.90
N ARG A 164 16.62 20.15 -7.64
CA ARG A 164 18.04 19.80 -7.55
C ARG A 164 18.80 20.45 -8.70
N SER A 165 20.06 20.80 -8.48
CA SER A 165 20.93 21.25 -9.57
C SER A 165 21.15 20.11 -10.58
N LYS A 166 21.28 20.48 -11.86
CA LYS A 166 21.55 19.51 -12.94
C LYS A 166 22.84 18.72 -12.70
N THR A 167 23.84 19.35 -12.08
CA THR A 167 25.10 18.71 -11.70
C THR A 167 24.90 17.63 -10.63
N LEU A 168 24.12 17.92 -9.58
CA LEU A 168 23.76 16.94 -8.56
C LEU A 168 22.95 15.79 -9.15
N GLU A 169 21.95 16.07 -10.00
CA GLU A 169 21.19 15.02 -10.68
C GLU A 169 22.08 14.14 -11.55
N ALA A 170 22.96 14.73 -12.37
CA ALA A 170 23.89 13.99 -13.21
C ALA A 170 24.79 13.06 -12.39
N TYR A 171 25.29 13.52 -11.24
CA TYR A 171 26.10 12.68 -10.34
C TYR A 171 25.27 11.55 -9.70
N LEU A 172 24.07 11.86 -9.19
CA LEU A 172 23.19 10.87 -8.58
C LEU A 172 22.69 9.81 -9.56
N GLU A 173 22.56 10.16 -10.84
CA GLU A 173 22.25 9.24 -11.93
C GLU A 173 23.48 8.47 -12.45
N GLY A 174 24.69 8.85 -12.01
CA GLY A 174 25.95 8.24 -12.47
C GLY A 174 26.38 8.67 -13.88
N LYS A 175 25.87 9.80 -14.38
CA LYS A 175 26.28 10.39 -15.67
C LYS A 175 27.65 11.09 -15.59
N ILE A 176 28.04 11.53 -14.39
CA ILE A 176 29.37 12.08 -14.10
C ILE A 176 29.94 11.37 -12.86
N ASP A 177 31.26 11.24 -12.81
CA ASP A 177 31.98 10.67 -11.67
C ASP A 177 32.16 11.68 -10.52
N GLU A 178 32.80 11.23 -9.44
CA GLU A 178 33.00 12.03 -8.24
C GLU A 178 33.94 13.23 -8.46
N GLU A 179 34.99 13.06 -9.27
CA GLU A 179 35.96 14.11 -9.59
C GLU A 179 35.30 15.24 -10.38
N ASN A 180 34.59 14.88 -11.45
CA ASN A 180 33.85 15.83 -12.28
C ASN A 180 32.71 16.48 -11.50
N PHE A 181 32.03 15.73 -10.62
CA PHE A 181 31.04 16.31 -9.72
C PHE A 181 31.67 17.38 -8.82
N GLY A 182 32.81 17.08 -8.19
CA GLY A 182 33.53 18.00 -7.33
C GLY A 182 33.97 19.29 -7.99
N ALA A 183 34.41 19.21 -9.24
CA ALA A 183 34.85 20.36 -10.03
C ALA A 183 33.70 21.26 -10.51
N LEU A 184 32.51 20.69 -10.74
CA LEU A 184 31.38 21.37 -11.37
C LEU A 184 30.29 21.86 -10.38
N TYR A 185 30.35 21.44 -9.12
CA TYR A 185 29.28 21.60 -8.13
C TYR A 185 29.52 22.74 -7.12
#